data_AF-A0A117LPC9-F1
#
_entry.id   AF-A0A117LPC9-F1
#
_cell.length_a   1.000
_cell.length_b   1.000
_cell.length_c   1.000
_cell.angle_alpha   90.00
_cell.angle_beta   90.00
_cell.angle_gamma   90.00
#
_symmetry.space_group_name_H-M   'P 1'
#
loop_
_entity.id
_entity.type
_entity.pdbx_description
1 polymer ?
#
loop_
_entity_poly.entity_id
_entity_poly.type
_entity_poly.pdbx_seq_one_letter_code
_entity_poly.pdbx_strand_id
1 'polypeptide(L)' 'EERQNPAIINGSRRKRIALGSGTEVADVNRLLKQFEETRKMMKMVTTSSPRQMLKNVKQQKKR' A
#
# COMPACT_ATOMS: atom_id res chain seq x y z
N GLU A 1 -0.29 15.95 3.62
CA GLU A 1 0.47 15.00 4.46
C GLU A 1 -0.19 13.63 4.60
N GLU A 2 -1.43 13.54 5.09
CA GLU A 2 -2.11 12.24 5.35
C GLU A 2 -2.21 11.33 4.12
N ARG A 3 -2.42 11.90 2.93
CA ARG A 3 -2.43 11.14 1.67
C ARG A 3 -1.06 10.59 1.27
N GLN A 4 0.02 11.31 1.62
CA GLN A 4 1.40 10.93 1.30
C GLN A 4 1.94 9.92 2.32
N ASN A 5 1.52 10.04 3.58
CA ASN A 5 1.88 9.12 4.64
C ASN A 5 0.64 8.63 5.40
N PRO A 6 -0.05 7.58 4.91
CA PRO A 6 -1.24 7.04 5.54
C PRO A 6 -1.01 6.46 6.95
N ALA A 7 0.23 6.16 7.33
CA ALA A 7 0.57 5.60 8.64
C ALA A 7 0.32 6.59 9.80
N ILE A 8 0.24 7.89 9.52
CA ILE A 8 -0.06 8.90 10.55
C ILE A 8 -1.55 9.01 10.86
N ILE A 9 -2.42 8.34 10.10
CA ILE A 9 -3.88 8.42 10.24
C ILE A 9 -4.32 7.62 11.48
N ASN A 10 -4.29 8.30 12.63
CA ASN A 10 -4.74 7.79 13.92
C ASN A 10 -6.26 7.92 14.12
N GLY A 11 -6.78 7.50 15.28
CA GLY A 11 -8.22 7.54 15.59
C GLY A 11 -8.87 8.93 15.44
N SER A 12 -8.19 9.98 15.90
CA SER A 12 -8.69 11.37 15.80
C SER A 12 -8.80 11.81 14.34
N ARG A 13 -7.76 11.54 13.53
CA ARG A 13 -7.76 11.86 12.10
C ARG A 13 -8.83 11.07 11.35
N ARG A 14 -9.05 9.79 11.68
CA ARG A 14 -10.14 8.99 11.09
C ARG A 14 -11.51 9.56 11.40
N LYS A 15 -11.75 9.99 12.65
CA LYS A 15 -13.01 10.65 13.04
C LYS A 15 -13.22 11.96 12.26
N ARG A 16 -12.17 12.76 12.07
CA ARG A 16 -12.22 13.99 11.25
C ARG A 16 -12.54 13.69 9.79
N ILE A 17 -11.91 12.66 9.21
CA ILE A 17 -12.15 12.26 7.82
C ILE A 17 -13.59 11.76 7.64
N ALA A 18 -14.05 10.89 8.53
CA ALA A 18 -15.42 10.38 8.56
C ALA A 18 -16.43 11.53 8.59
N LEU A 19 -16.28 12.45 9.56
CA LEU A 19 -17.16 13.62 9.70
C LEU A 19 -17.11 14.54 8.47
N GLY A 20 -15.91 14.83 7.95
CA GLY A 20 -15.73 15.71 6.79
C GLY A 20 -16.18 15.12 5.45
N SER A 21 -16.30 13.79 5.36
CA SER A 21 -16.76 13.08 4.17
C SER A 21 -18.20 12.58 4.26
N GLY A 22 -18.85 12.71 5.43
CA GLY A 22 -20.19 12.17 5.67
C GLY A 22 -20.23 10.64 5.71
N THR A 23 -19.13 9.99 6.07
CA THR A 23 -19.02 8.53 6.16
C THR A 23 -18.78 8.07 7.59
N GLU A 24 -18.88 6.76 7.85
CA GLU A 24 -18.57 6.21 9.16
C GLU A 24 -17.07 5.96 9.33
N VAL A 25 -16.60 5.96 10.59
CA VAL A 25 -15.20 5.62 10.91
C VAL A 25 -14.85 4.19 10.46
N ALA A 26 -15.84 3.29 10.45
CA ALA A 26 -15.68 1.92 9.95
C ALA A 26 -15.35 1.89 8.45
N ASP A 27 -16.02 2.71 7.63
CA ASP A 27 -15.76 2.81 6.19
C ASP A 27 -14.36 3.35 5.92
N VAL A 28 -13.95 4.39 6.66
CA VAL A 28 -12.59 4.93 6.58
C VAL A 28 -11.55 3.86 6.91
N ASN A 29 -11.79 3.03 7.94
CA ASN A 29 -10.90 1.93 8.28
C ASN A 29 -10.82 0.88 7.17
N ARG A 30 -11.95 0.53 6.54
CA ARG A 30 -11.99 -0.42 5.43
C ARG A 30 -11.20 0.11 4.23
N LEU A 31 -11.38 1.38 3.89
CA LEU A 31 -10.64 2.03 2.80
C LEU A 31 -9.12 2.03 3.05
N LEU A 32 -8.69 2.38 4.26
CA LEU A 32 -7.26 2.39 4.61
C LEU A 32 -6.64 1.00 4.50
N LYS A 33 -7.35 -0.07 4.92
CA LYS A 33 -6.90 -1.45 4.75
C LYS A 33 -6.73 -1.84 3.28
N GLN A 34 -7.74 -1.57 2.46
CA GLN A 34 -7.70 -1.84 1.02
C GLN A 34 -6.55 -1.10 0.33
N PHE A 35 -6.31 0.15 0.74
CA PHE A 35 -5.18 0.92 0.26
C PHE A 35 -3.83 0.28 0.65
N GLU A 36 -3.67 -0.15 1.90
CA GLU A 36 -2.44 -0.82 2.34
C GLU A 36 -2.18 -2.13 1.60
N GLU A 37 -3.21 -2.95 1.38
CA GLU A 37 -3.12 -4.18 0.59
C GLU A 37 -2.68 -3.88 -0.84
N THR A 38 -3.33 -2.91 -1.49
CA THR A 38 -2.98 -2.49 -2.86
C THR A 38 -1.56 -1.94 -2.93
N ARG A 39 -1.15 -1.14 -1.94
CA ARG A 39 0.22 -0.62 -1.83
C ARG A 39 1.24 -1.74 -1.66
N LYS A 40 0.94 -2.75 -0.84
CA LYS A 40 1.80 -3.93 -0.68
C LYS A 40 1.93 -4.70 -1.99
N MET A 41 0.82 -4.91 -2.70
CA MET A 41 0.83 -5.56 -4.03
C MET A 41 1.68 -4.76 -5.03
N MET A 42 1.47 -3.44 -5.15
CA MET A 42 2.27 -2.59 -6.04
C MET A 42 3.75 -2.60 -5.66
N LYS A 43 4.08 -2.63 -4.37
CA LYS A 43 5.47 -2.76 -3.91
C LYS A 43 6.05 -4.11 -4.31
N MET A 44 5.31 -5.20 -4.16
CA MET A 44 5.75 -6.54 -4.59
C MET A 44 5.96 -6.59 -6.10
N VAL A 45 5.06 -6.03 -6.91
CA VAL A 45 5.20 -5.99 -8.38
C VAL A 45 6.41 -5.15 -8.79
N THR A 46 6.64 -4.00 -8.16
CA THR A 46 7.80 -3.14 -8.47
C THR A 46 9.12 -3.71 -7.95
N THR A 47 9.10 -4.37 -6.79
CA THR A 47 10.28 -4.97 -6.15
C THR A 47 10.65 -6.32 -6.75
N SER A 48 9.66 -7.08 -7.24
CA SER A 48 9.84 -8.25 -8.11
C SER A 48 10.27 -7.78 -9.49
N SER A 49 11.43 -7.14 -9.53
CA SER A 49 11.95 -6.51 -10.71
C SER A 49 12.23 -7.60 -11.74
N PRO A 50 11.80 -7.42 -13.02
CA PRO A 50 12.26 -8.27 -14.12
C PRO A 50 13.79 -8.45 -14.10
N ARG A 51 14.51 -7.46 -13.55
CA ARG A 51 15.97 -7.47 -13.30
C ARG A 51 16.45 -8.58 -12.36
N GLN A 52 15.70 -8.93 -11.32
CA GLN A 52 16.08 -9.98 -10.37
C GLN A 52 15.78 -11.36 -10.97
N MET A 53 14.66 -11.48 -11.70
CA MET A 53 14.38 -12.65 -12.56
C MET A 53 15.45 -12.83 -13.65
N LEU A 54 15.83 -11.76 -14.35
CA LEU A 54 16.88 -11.76 -15.39
C LEU A 54 18.25 -12.14 -14.84
N LYS A 55 18.59 -11.71 -13.62
CA LYS A 55 19.82 -12.14 -12.94
C LYS A 55 19.81 -13.65 -12.69
N ASN A 56 18.71 -14.19 -12.17
CA ASN A 56 18.59 -15.61 -11.86
C ASN A 56 18.57 -16.48 -13.15
N VAL A 57 17.93 -16.02 -14.22
CA VAL A 57 17.92 -16.69 -15.55
C VAL A 57 19.32 -16.69 -16.18
N LYS A 58 20.07 -15.58 -16.08
CA LYS A 58 21.46 -15.51 -16.58
C LYS A 58 22.41 -16.41 -15.79
N GLN A 59 22.14 -16.63 -14.50
CA GLN A 59 22.98 -17.47 -13.64
C GLN A 59 22.69 -18.97 -13.84
N GLN A 60 21.48 -19.34 -14.25
CA GLN A 60 21.12 -20.71 -14.63
C GLN A 60 21.71 -21.15 -15.97
N LYS A 61 21.88 -20.25 -16.94
CA LYS A 61 22.52 -20.57 -18.24
C LYS A 61 24.05 -20.67 -18.18
N LYS A 62 24.66 -20.37 -17.03
CA LYS A 62 26.12 -20.37 -16.83
C LYS A 62 26.62 -21.59 -16.04
N ARG A 63 25.73 -22.51 -15.70
CA ARG A 63 26.03 -23.85 -15.17
C ARG A 63 25.87 -24.85 -16.30
#